data_AF-A0A536GJ46-F1
#
_entry.id   AF-A0A536GJ46-F1
#
_cell.length_a   1.000
_cell.length_b   1.000
_cell.length_c   1.000
_cell.angle_alpha   90.00
_cell.angle_beta   90.00
_cell.angle_gamma   90.00
#
_symmetry.space_group_name_H-M   'P 1'
#
loop_
_entity.id
_entity.type
_entity.pdbx_description
1 polymer ?
#
loop_
_entity_poly.entity_id
_entity_poly.type
_entity_poly.pdbx_seq_one_letter_code
_entity_poly.pdbx_strand_id
1 'polypeptide(L)'
;MTEPLRTPTIPESLISSRLLMLQSKRLILASLERRFRKQPLESLRTRVDLTRRETVHAHERYCRSLLTWGTADTPHYWPVAYGRLVDTADRLSSKLRGVAGDLPYPDRYQAATEVEMLEALAERWRQSIRSSITAFA
;
A
#
# COMPACT_ATOMS: atom_id res chain seq x y z
N MET A 1 10.40 38.90 -5.51
CA MET A 1 10.12 38.41 -4.15
C MET A 1 10.39 36.92 -4.15
N THR A 2 11.56 36.52 -3.70
CA THR A 2 11.97 35.11 -3.56
C THR A 2 11.41 34.59 -2.24
N GLU A 3 10.43 33.69 -2.29
CA GLU A 3 10.01 32.97 -1.07
C GLU A 3 11.22 32.24 -0.47
N PRO A 4 11.42 32.30 0.85
CA PRO A 4 12.46 31.52 1.50
C PRO A 4 12.12 30.03 1.33
N LEU A 5 13.05 29.27 0.73
CA LEU A 5 12.95 27.81 0.64
C LEU A 5 12.81 27.24 2.06
N ARG A 6 11.60 26.78 2.39
CA ARG A 6 11.29 26.15 3.68
C ARG A 6 12.15 24.91 3.83
N THR A 7 13.00 24.88 4.86
CA THR A 7 13.77 23.68 5.21
C THR A 7 12.79 22.55 5.53
N PRO A 8 12.92 21.37 4.90
CA PRO A 8 12.02 20.26 5.16
C PRO A 8 12.14 19.82 6.61
N THR A 9 11.01 19.48 7.23
CA THR A 9 11.01 18.94 8.58
C THR A 9 11.69 17.57 8.62
N ILE A 10 12.13 17.11 9.81
CA ILE A 10 12.69 15.75 9.97
C ILE A 10 11.70 14.68 9.46
N PRO A 11 10.40 14.72 9.81
CA PRO A 11 9.35 13.89 9.19
C PRO A 11 9.34 13.89 7.66
N GLU A 12 9.32 15.07 7.04
CA GLU A 12 9.30 15.22 5.57
C GLU A 12 10.56 14.64 4.92
N SER A 13 11.72 14.86 5.54
CA SER A 13 13.00 14.32 5.08
C SER A 13 13.04 12.79 5.15
N LEU A 14 12.47 12.20 6.20
CA LEU A 14 12.36 10.76 6.38
C LEU A 14 11.40 10.11 5.37
N ILE A 15 10.26 10.74 5.09
CA ILE A 15 9.30 10.28 4.08
C ILE A 15 9.94 10.35 2.69
N SER A 16 10.56 11.49 2.36
CA SER A 16 11.22 11.73 1.07
C SER A 16 12.36 10.75 0.82
N SER A 17 13.21 10.52 1.82
CA SER A 17 14.32 9.55 1.72
C SER A 17 13.82 8.14 1.41
N ARG A 18 12.71 7.72 2.02
CA ARG A 18 12.12 6.39 1.77
C ARG A 18 11.43 6.31 0.41
N LEU A 19 10.83 7.40 -0.06
CA LEU A 19 10.30 7.47 -1.42
C LEU A 19 11.42 7.32 -2.45
N LEU A 20 12.54 8.03 -2.27
CA LEU A 20 13.71 7.93 -3.16
C LEU A 20 14.27 6.51 -3.19
N MET A 21 14.35 5.84 -2.03
CA MET A 21 14.77 4.44 -1.95
C MET A 21 13.83 3.52 -2.73
N LEU A 22 12.52 3.69 -2.60
CA LEU A 22 11.52 2.94 -3.37
C LEU A 22 11.69 3.18 -4.88
N GLN A 23 11.83 4.44 -5.30
CA GLN A 23 12.01 4.80 -6.71
C GLN A 23 13.29 4.18 -7.30
N SER A 24 14.39 4.21 -6.54
CA SER A 24 15.65 3.55 -6.92
C SER A 24 15.48 2.05 -7.13
N LYS A 25 14.81 1.35 -6.19
CA LYS A 25 14.54 -0.10 -6.32
C LYS A 25 13.66 -0.42 -7.52
N ARG A 26 12.62 0.38 -7.78
CA ARG A 26 11.76 0.23 -8.97
C ARG A 26 12.55 0.37 -10.27
N LEU A 27 13.46 1.35 -10.35
CA LEU A 27 14.32 1.54 -11.51
C LEU A 27 15.25 0.35 -11.75
N ILE A 28 15.87 -0.16 -10.67
CA ILE A 28 16.73 -1.36 -10.74
C ILE A 28 15.92 -2.57 -11.21
N LEU A 29 14.73 -2.78 -10.65
CA LEU A 29 13.84 -3.88 -11.05
C LEU A 29 13.49 -3.81 -12.53
N ALA A 30 13.04 -2.65 -13.01
CA ALA A 30 12.68 -2.44 -14.42
C ALA A 30 13.88 -2.70 -15.36
N SER A 31 15.07 -2.28 -14.95
CA SER A 31 16.32 -2.56 -15.69
C SER A 31 16.63 -4.05 -15.75
N LEU A 32 16.53 -4.77 -14.63
CA LEU A 32 16.76 -6.21 -14.56
C LEU A 32 15.72 -7.00 -15.36
N GLU A 33 14.44 -6.65 -15.26
CA GLU A 33 13.37 -7.28 -16.03
C GLU A 33 13.58 -7.07 -17.53
N ARG A 34 13.99 -5.87 -17.95
CA ARG A 34 14.33 -5.59 -19.36
C ARG A 34 15.51 -6.44 -19.83
N ARG A 35 16.54 -6.61 -19.01
CA ARG A 35 17.70 -7.47 -19.35
C ARG A 35 17.30 -8.94 -19.43
N PHE A 36 16.51 -9.42 -18.47
CA PHE A 36 16.01 -10.79 -18.45
C PHE A 36 15.16 -11.12 -19.68
N ARG A 37 14.29 -10.19 -20.13
CA ARG A 37 13.53 -10.35 -21.38
C ARG A 37 14.41 -10.51 -22.62
N LYS A 38 15.56 -9.84 -22.66
CA LYS A 38 16.52 -9.94 -23.77
C LYS A 38 17.36 -11.22 -23.69
N GLN A 39 17.69 -11.64 -22.48
CA GLN A 39 18.53 -12.81 -22.24
C GLN A 39 18.08 -13.51 -20.94
N PRO A 40 17.26 -14.57 -21.04
CA PRO A 40 16.67 -15.23 -19.88
C PRO A 40 17.68 -16.18 -19.23
N LEU A 41 18.61 -15.62 -18.46
CA LEU A 41 19.56 -16.39 -17.64
C LEU A 41 18.94 -16.67 -16.27
N GLU A 42 19.11 -17.88 -15.73
CA GLU A 42 18.64 -18.23 -14.39
C GLU A 42 19.23 -17.34 -13.29
N SER A 43 20.50 -16.93 -13.43
CA SER A 43 21.13 -15.98 -12.51
C SER A 43 20.45 -14.60 -12.52
N LEU A 44 19.88 -14.18 -13.65
CA LEU A 44 19.09 -12.95 -13.75
C LEU A 44 17.69 -13.13 -13.17
N ARG A 45 17.08 -14.31 -13.33
CA ARG A 45 15.78 -14.64 -12.72
C ARG A 45 15.82 -14.48 -11.20
N THR A 46 16.80 -15.11 -10.54
CA THR A 46 16.98 -15.00 -9.09
C THR A 46 17.16 -13.55 -8.64
N ARG A 47 17.89 -12.74 -9.40
CA ARG A 47 18.08 -11.31 -9.11
C ARG A 47 16.81 -10.48 -9.30
N VAL A 48 16.02 -10.76 -10.32
CA VAL A 48 14.71 -10.14 -10.54
C VAL A 48 13.80 -10.46 -9.35
N ASP A 49 13.71 -11.72 -8.94
CA ASP A 49 12.85 -12.16 -7.84
C ASP A 49 13.27 -11.53 -6.50
N LEU A 50 14.58 -11.48 -6.22
CA LEU A 50 15.10 -10.78 -5.04
C LEU A 50 14.73 -9.29 -5.08
N THR A 51 14.99 -8.61 -6.20
CA THR A 51 14.74 -7.17 -6.34
C THR A 51 13.24 -6.87 -6.25
N ARG A 52 12.38 -7.78 -6.72
CA ARG A 52 10.92 -7.68 -6.57
C ARG A 52 10.52 -7.68 -5.10
N ARG A 53 11.05 -8.61 -4.30
CA ARG A 53 10.84 -8.63 -2.83
C ARG A 53 11.35 -7.38 -2.16
N GLU A 54 12.56 -6.92 -2.51
CA GLU A 54 13.11 -5.67 -1.97
C GLU A 54 12.25 -4.45 -2.32
N THR A 55 11.67 -4.41 -3.51
CA THR A 55 10.78 -3.32 -3.94
C THR A 55 9.48 -3.32 -3.14
N VAL A 56 8.91 -4.50 -2.87
CA VAL A 56 7.74 -4.65 -1.99
C VAL A 56 8.07 -4.14 -0.59
N HIS A 57 9.19 -4.58 0.01
CA HIS A 57 9.60 -4.11 1.33
C HIS A 57 9.89 -2.60 1.38
N ALA A 58 10.50 -2.04 0.34
CA ALA A 58 10.72 -0.59 0.26
C ALA A 58 9.39 0.17 0.19
N HIS A 59 8.41 -0.36 -0.54
CA HIS A 59 7.07 0.21 -0.63
C HIS A 59 6.36 0.17 0.73
N GLU A 60 6.38 -0.96 1.42
CA GLU A 60 5.83 -1.10 2.77
C GLU A 60 6.44 -0.12 3.77
N ARG A 61 7.77 0.04 3.75
CA ARG A 61 8.49 1.00 4.60
C ARG A 61 8.08 2.44 4.30
N TYR A 62 7.94 2.80 3.03
CA TYR A 62 7.45 4.11 2.62
C TYR A 62 6.02 4.35 3.11
N CYS A 63 5.10 3.43 2.84
CA CYS A 63 3.71 3.52 3.30
C CYS A 63 3.60 3.63 4.82
N ARG A 64 4.34 2.81 5.57
CA ARG A 64 4.39 2.91 7.04
C ARG A 64 4.84 4.30 7.49
N SER A 65 5.81 4.88 6.78
CA SER A 65 6.35 6.19 7.13
C SER A 65 5.39 7.32 6.83
N LEU A 66 4.69 7.25 5.69
CA LEU A 66 3.58 8.16 5.38
C LEU A 66 2.51 8.14 6.45
N LEU A 67 2.12 6.96 6.93
CA LEU A 67 1.07 6.85 7.96
C LEU A 67 1.54 7.27 9.36
N THR A 68 2.84 7.12 9.64
CA THR A 68 3.40 7.47 10.96
C THR A 68 3.67 8.98 11.07
N TRP A 69 4.12 9.60 9.98
CA TRP A 69 4.69 10.96 10.01
C TRP A 69 4.08 11.92 8.99
N GLY A 70 3.31 11.40 8.03
CA GLY A 70 2.66 12.22 7.01
C GLY A 70 1.38 12.86 7.52
N THR A 71 0.96 13.89 6.81
CA THR A 71 -0.30 14.62 7.04
C THR A 71 -1.26 14.40 5.87
N ALA A 72 -2.51 14.84 6.01
CA ALA A 72 -3.52 14.77 4.96
C ALA A 72 -3.08 15.47 3.65
N ASP A 73 -2.23 16.49 3.74
CA ASP A 73 -1.70 17.24 2.59
C ASP A 73 -0.47 16.55 1.96
N THR A 74 0.09 15.52 2.61
CA THR A 74 1.25 14.82 2.09
C THR A 74 0.85 13.99 0.86
N PRO A 75 1.57 14.10 -0.27
CA PRO A 75 1.29 13.28 -1.44
C PRO A 75 1.25 11.79 -1.12
N HIS A 76 0.28 11.09 -1.72
CA HIS A 76 -0.02 9.67 -1.50
C HIS A 76 -0.53 9.29 -0.10
N TYR A 77 -0.72 10.22 0.84
CA TYR A 77 -1.22 9.90 2.17
C TYR A 77 -2.58 9.18 2.13
N TRP A 78 -3.58 9.81 1.51
CA TRP A 78 -4.95 9.26 1.44
C TRP A 78 -5.03 7.91 0.71
N PRO A 79 -4.43 7.73 -0.49
CA PRO A 79 -4.38 6.42 -1.13
C PRO A 79 -3.78 5.33 -0.24
N VAL A 80 -2.71 5.64 0.51
CA VAL A 80 -2.07 4.68 1.42
C VAL A 80 -2.94 4.40 2.66
N ALA A 81 -3.56 5.42 3.23
CA ALA A 81 -4.46 5.28 4.39
C ALA A 81 -5.67 4.43 4.04
N TYR A 82 -6.37 4.73 2.95
CA TYR A 82 -7.49 3.93 2.46
C TYR A 82 -7.06 2.51 2.13
N GLY A 83 -5.89 2.32 1.51
CA GLY A 83 -5.35 0.98 1.25
C GLY A 83 -5.20 0.15 2.52
N ARG A 84 -4.72 0.74 3.62
CA ARG A 84 -4.63 0.04 4.92
C ARG A 84 -5.97 -0.27 5.56
N LEU A 85 -6.96 0.60 5.38
CA LEU A 85 -8.32 0.34 5.85
C LEU A 85 -8.94 -0.83 5.09
N VAL A 86 -8.76 -0.89 3.76
CA VAL A 86 -9.16 -2.02 2.91
C VAL A 86 -8.49 -3.31 3.37
N ASP A 87 -7.15 -3.34 3.51
CA ASP A 87 -6.40 -4.50 3.98
C ASP A 87 -6.92 -5.02 5.34
N THR A 88 -7.35 -4.10 6.20
CA THR A 88 -7.82 -4.43 7.55
C THR A 88 -9.25 -5.00 7.50
N ALA A 89 -10.14 -4.37 6.74
CA ALA A 89 -11.50 -4.88 6.53
C ALA A 89 -11.49 -6.26 5.85
N ASP A 90 -10.66 -6.47 4.82
CA ASP A 90 -10.56 -7.77 4.14
C ASP A 90 -10.08 -8.88 5.09
N ARG A 91 -9.11 -8.57 5.95
CA ARG A 91 -8.62 -9.51 6.98
C ARG A 91 -9.66 -9.81 8.06
N LEU A 92 -10.37 -8.80 8.55
CA LEU A 92 -11.42 -8.97 9.56
C LEU A 92 -12.59 -9.77 8.99
N SER A 93 -13.04 -9.44 7.78
CA SER A 93 -14.10 -10.17 7.08
C SER A 93 -13.74 -11.64 6.89
N SER A 94 -12.50 -11.91 6.46
CA SER A 94 -12.02 -13.30 6.27
C SER A 94 -11.97 -14.08 7.59
N LYS A 95 -11.54 -13.44 8.68
CA LYS A 95 -11.53 -14.05 10.02
C LYS A 95 -12.95 -14.35 10.51
N LEU A 96 -13.87 -13.39 10.38
CA LEU A 96 -15.27 -13.55 10.78
C LEU A 96 -15.94 -14.68 10.01
N ARG A 97 -15.78 -14.73 8.67
CA ARG A 97 -16.28 -15.85 7.87
C ARG A 97 -15.70 -17.20 8.32
N GLY A 98 -14.42 -17.22 8.69
CA GLY A 98 -13.75 -18.44 9.16
C GLY A 98 -14.31 -18.99 10.47
N VAL A 99 -14.80 -18.14 11.37
CA VAL A 99 -15.37 -18.57 12.67
C VAL A 99 -16.89 -18.66 12.67
N ALA A 100 -17.57 -18.01 11.72
CA ALA A 100 -19.03 -17.91 11.68
C ALA A 100 -19.73 -19.28 11.57
N GLY A 101 -19.09 -20.28 10.95
CA GLY A 101 -19.65 -21.64 10.85
C GLY A 101 -19.88 -22.32 12.21
N ASP A 102 -19.06 -21.97 13.20
CA ASP A 102 -19.05 -22.61 14.52
C ASP A 102 -19.94 -21.89 15.54
N LEU A 103 -20.45 -20.71 15.20
CA LEU A 103 -21.27 -19.90 16.11
C LEU A 103 -22.71 -20.43 16.21
N PRO A 104 -23.43 -20.16 17.32
CA PRO A 104 -24.88 -20.34 17.41
C PRO A 104 -25.62 -19.52 16.34
N TYR A 105 -26.79 -19.99 15.89
CA TYR A 105 -27.58 -19.37 14.82
C TYR A 105 -27.76 -17.82 14.92
N PRO A 106 -28.11 -17.22 16.07
CA PRO A 106 -28.22 -15.76 16.17
C PRO A 106 -26.89 -15.04 15.91
N ASP A 107 -25.79 -15.61 16.40
CA ASP A 107 -24.44 -15.04 16.26
C ASP A 107 -23.92 -15.22 14.82
N ARG A 108 -24.35 -16.27 14.10
CA ARG A 108 -24.05 -16.44 12.66
C ARG A 108 -24.63 -15.30 11.84
N TYR A 109 -25.87 -14.91 12.12
CA TYR A 109 -26.55 -13.84 11.41
C TYR A 109 -25.86 -12.49 11.67
N GLN A 110 -25.51 -12.22 12.92
CA GLN A 110 -24.74 -11.04 13.28
C GLN A 110 -23.39 -11.01 12.57
N ALA A 111 -22.63 -12.12 12.59
CA ALA A 111 -21.34 -12.21 11.90
C ALA A 111 -21.47 -11.99 10.38
N ALA A 112 -22.53 -12.49 9.75
CA ALA A 112 -22.78 -12.24 8.33
C ALA A 112 -23.04 -10.75 8.04
N THR A 113 -23.81 -10.08 8.90
CA THR A 113 -24.08 -8.63 8.79
C THR A 113 -22.79 -7.81 8.97
N GLU A 114 -21.95 -8.17 9.95
CA GLU A 114 -20.66 -7.50 10.19
C GLU A 114 -19.71 -7.67 8.99
N VAL A 115 -19.67 -8.86 8.39
CA VAL A 115 -18.90 -9.13 7.17
C VAL A 115 -19.39 -8.25 6.02
N GLU A 116 -20.71 -8.18 5.78
CA GLU A 116 -21.29 -7.34 4.73
C GLU A 116 -20.96 -5.85 4.93
N MET A 117 -21.05 -5.36 6.17
CA MET A 117 -20.68 -3.98 6.50
C MET A 117 -19.19 -3.69 6.22
N LEU A 118 -18.29 -4.62 6.59
CA LEU A 118 -16.85 -4.47 6.33
C LEU A 118 -16.54 -4.48 4.84
N GLU A 119 -17.20 -5.34 4.06
CA GLU A 119 -17.06 -5.40 2.60
C GLU A 119 -17.54 -4.10 1.93
N ALA A 120 -18.68 -3.57 2.38
CA ALA A 120 -19.21 -2.29 1.89
C ALA A 120 -18.27 -1.12 2.20
N LEU A 121 -17.68 -1.08 3.39
CA LEU A 121 -16.67 -0.07 3.76
C LEU A 121 -15.40 -0.21 2.91
N ALA A 122 -14.91 -1.44 2.72
CA ALA A 122 -13.76 -1.72 1.87
C ALA A 122 -13.99 -1.22 0.44
N GLU A 123 -15.17 -1.46 -0.15
CA GLU A 123 -15.45 -0.98 -1.50
C GLU A 123 -15.54 0.55 -1.58
N ARG A 124 -16.15 1.21 -0.58
CA ARG A 124 -16.16 2.68 -0.50
C ARG A 124 -14.74 3.24 -0.45
N TRP A 125 -13.85 2.67 0.35
CA TRP A 125 -12.46 3.10 0.40
C TRP A 125 -11.70 2.82 -0.90
N ARG A 126 -11.94 1.68 -1.57
CA ARG A 126 -11.38 1.40 -2.91
C ARG A 126 -11.84 2.45 -3.92
N GLN A 127 -13.10 2.87 -3.88
CA GLN A 127 -13.61 3.97 -4.70
C GLN A 127 -12.90 5.29 -4.37
N SER A 128 -12.72 5.62 -3.08
CA SER A 128 -11.96 6.82 -2.68
C SER A 128 -10.52 6.80 -3.20
N ILE A 129 -9.85 5.63 -3.23
CA ILE A 129 -8.51 5.49 -3.83
C ILE A 129 -8.56 5.81 -5.32
N ARG A 130 -9.50 5.20 -6.06
CA ARG A 130 -9.64 5.42 -7.52
C ARG A 130 -9.86 6.91 -7.82
N SER A 131 -10.78 7.55 -7.10
CA SER A 131 -11.07 8.99 -7.24
C SER A 131 -9.87 9.87 -6.89
N SER A 132 -9.12 9.49 -5.85
CA SER A 132 -7.91 10.22 -5.45
C SER A 132 -6.81 10.13 -6.50
N ILE A 133 -6.68 9.01 -7.21
CA ILE A 133 -5.69 8.85 -8.28
C ILE A 133 -6.08 9.67 -9.52
N THR A 134 -7.36 9.65 -9.90
CA THR A 134 -7.86 10.42 -11.06
C THR A 134 -7.82 11.92 -10.86
N ALA A 135 -7.85 12.41 -9.62
CA ALA A 135 -7.77 13.84 -9.34
C ALA A 135 -6.39 14.46 -9.61
N PHE A 136 -5.34 13.63 -9.75
CA PHE A 136 -3.96 14.06 -10.04
C PHE A 136 -3.46 13.63 -11.44
N ALA A 137 -4.33 13.05 -12.28
CA ALA A 137 -4.02 12.61 -13.65
C ALA A 137 -4.57 13.62 -14.67
#